data_AF-A0A7R9GP26-F1
#
_entry.id   AF-A0A7R9GP26-F1
#
_cell.length_a   1.000
_cell.length_b   1.000
_cell.length_c   1.000
_cell.angle_alpha   90.00
_cell.angle_beta   90.00
_cell.angle_gamma   90.00
#
_symmetry.space_group_name_H-M   'P 1'
#
loop_
_entity.id
_entity.type
_entity.pdbx_description
1 polymer ?
#
loop_
_entity_poly.entity_id
_entity_poly.type
_entity_poly.pdbx_seq_one_letter_code
_entity_poly.pdbx_strand_id
1 'polypeptide(L)'
;MRNKISDSIEVHYNQRDLGEYIRERVKLGFSAGVVTKANDAECERIHASLKRLADNHHSQLNKRVLSSSASGLSVSECHSILTTEFLEKLEEEDQSFVSKLFNKKEK
;
A
#
# COMPACT_ATOMS: atom_id res chain seq x y z
N MET A 1 13.77 7.22 24.37
CA MET A 1 13.39 8.22 23.36
C MET A 1 13.21 7.46 22.06
N ARG A 2 11.99 7.36 21.51
CA ARG A 2 11.75 6.69 20.22
C ARG A 2 12.24 7.60 19.08
N ASN A 3 12.85 7.00 18.06
CA ASN A 3 13.55 7.70 17.01
C ASN A 3 12.54 8.10 15.91
N LYS A 4 12.55 9.36 15.42
CA LYS A 4 11.59 9.83 14.40
C LYS A 4 11.52 8.94 13.15
N ILE A 5 12.59 8.23 12.83
CA ILE A 5 12.68 7.31 11.69
C ILE A 5 11.82 6.06 11.94
N SER A 6 11.78 5.50 13.16
CA SER A 6 10.95 4.33 13.46
C SER A 6 9.46 4.63 13.37
N ASP A 7 9.05 5.83 13.78
CA ASP A 7 7.65 6.25 13.74
C ASP A 7 7.17 6.46 12.28
N SER A 8 8.03 6.97 11.39
CA SER A 8 7.71 7.08 9.96
C SER A 8 7.60 5.73 9.27
N ILE A 9 8.45 4.76 9.61
CA ILE A 9 8.45 3.40 9.05
C ILE A 9 7.19 2.64 9.47
N GLU A 10 6.79 2.74 10.75
CA GLU A 10 5.60 2.09 11.29
C GLU A 10 4.31 2.64 10.66
N VAL A 11 4.25 3.95 10.40
CA VAL A 11 3.15 4.60 9.66
C VAL A 11 3.10 4.13 8.19
N HIS A 12 4.25 3.98 7.52
CA HIS A 12 4.31 3.51 6.12
C HIS A 12 3.98 2.02 5.97
N TYR A 13 4.25 1.19 6.99
CA TYR A 13 3.84 -0.21 7.03
C TYR A 13 2.32 -0.34 7.18
N ASN A 14 1.73 0.43 8.11
CA ASN A 14 0.30 0.39 8.38
C ASN A 14 -0.57 0.91 7.22
N GLN A 15 -0.02 1.74 6.33
CA GLN A 15 -0.76 2.23 5.16
C GLN A 15 -0.75 1.29 3.95
N ARG A 16 0.15 0.29 3.91
CA ARG A 16 0.24 -0.67 2.79
C ARG A 16 -0.55 -1.95 3.01
N ASP A 17 -0.96 -2.24 4.25
CA ASP A 17 -1.89 -3.34 4.52
C ASP A 17 -3.30 -2.93 4.11
N LEU A 18 -3.74 -3.43 2.96
CA LEU A 18 -5.08 -3.22 2.45
C LEU A 18 -6.17 -3.71 3.42
N GLY A 19 -5.92 -4.82 4.14
CA GLY A 19 -6.84 -5.36 5.13
C GLY A 19 -7.00 -4.44 6.33
N GLU A 20 -5.91 -3.90 6.86
CA GLU A 20 -5.95 -2.91 7.94
C GLU A 20 -6.65 -1.63 7.50
N TYR A 21 -6.31 -1.13 6.32
CA TYR A 21 -6.97 0.04 5.74
C TYR A 21 -8.48 -0.15 5.58
N ILE A 22 -8.93 -1.31 5.10
CA ILE A 22 -10.37 -1.62 4.99
C ILE A 22 -11.02 -1.64 6.38
N ARG A 23 -10.39 -2.27 7.39
CA ARG A 23 -10.91 -2.32 8.75
C ARG A 23 -11.07 -0.93 9.35
N GLU A 24 -10.06 -0.07 9.20
CA GLU A 24 -10.13 1.32 9.67
C GLU A 24 -11.23 2.12 8.98
N ARG A 25 -11.39 1.96 7.66
CA ARG A 25 -12.49 2.60 6.91
C ARG A 25 -13.87 2.14 7.38
N VAL A 26 -14.03 0.84 7.67
CA VAL A 26 -15.28 0.29 8.23
C VAL A 26 -15.52 0.85 9.63
N LYS A 27 -14.52 0.86 10.51
CA LYS A 27 -14.64 1.44 11.85
C LYS A 27 -15.09 2.91 11.81
N LEU A 28 -14.53 3.72 10.91
CA LEU A 28 -14.93 5.12 10.73
C LEU A 28 -16.40 5.24 10.28
N GLY A 29 -16.80 4.42 9.31
CA GLY A 29 -18.17 4.40 8.79
C GLY A 29 -19.22 3.97 9.82
N PHE A 30 -18.83 3.17 10.82
CA PHE A 30 -19.73 2.65 11.87
C PHE A 30 -19.32 3.11 13.28
N SER A 31 -18.68 4.27 13.39
CA SER A 31 -18.12 4.80 14.65
C SER A 31 -19.15 4.96 15.78
N ALA A 32 -20.43 5.20 15.45
CA ALA A 32 -21.54 5.27 16.42
C ALA A 32 -22.27 3.93 16.64
N GLY A 33 -21.72 2.81 16.13
CA GLY A 33 -22.29 1.47 16.28
C GLY A 33 -23.70 1.37 15.69
N VAL A 34 -24.61 0.73 16.43
CA VAL A 34 -26.02 0.48 16.03
C VAL A 34 -26.82 1.79 15.84
N VAL A 35 -26.35 2.91 16.40
CA VAL A 35 -27.01 4.22 16.29
C VAL A 35 -26.68 4.91 14.96
N THR A 36 -25.68 4.42 14.23
CA THR A 36 -25.32 4.93 12.90
C THR A 36 -26.47 4.68 11.92
N LYS A 37 -27.09 5.74 11.40
CA LYS A 37 -28.01 5.63 10.25
C LYS A 37 -27.21 5.30 9.00
N ALA A 38 -27.00 4.01 8.76
CA ALA A 38 -26.36 3.52 7.56
C ALA A 38 -27.31 3.65 6.35
N ASN A 39 -26.75 3.96 5.19
CA ASN A 39 -27.47 3.89 3.93
C ASN A 39 -27.37 2.45 3.40
N ASP A 40 -28.45 1.69 3.47
CA ASP A 40 -28.47 0.27 3.09
C ASP A 40 -27.97 0.04 1.66
N ALA A 41 -28.34 0.90 0.71
CA ALA A 41 -27.89 0.78 -0.68
C ALA A 41 -26.37 0.97 -0.82
N GLU A 42 -25.78 1.85 -0.02
CA GLU A 42 -24.34 2.05 0.01
C GLU A 42 -23.61 0.90 0.72
N CYS A 43 -24.18 0.39 1.82
CA CYS A 43 -23.66 -0.79 2.50
C CYS A 43 -23.61 -2.00 1.58
N GLU A 44 -24.68 -2.27 0.84
CA GLU A 44 -24.70 -3.37 -0.12
C GLU A 44 -23.69 -3.20 -1.25
N ARG A 45 -23.54 -1.98 -1.78
CA ARG A 45 -22.52 -1.66 -2.79
C ARG A 45 -21.11 -1.94 -2.28
N ILE A 46 -20.81 -1.53 -1.04
CA ILE A 46 -19.49 -1.75 -0.42
C ILE A 46 -19.29 -3.24 -0.16
N HIS A 47 -20.28 -3.92 0.43
CA HIS A 47 -20.24 -5.35 0.68
C HIS A 47 -19.99 -6.17 -0.60
N ALA A 48 -20.72 -5.90 -1.69
CA ALA A 48 -20.50 -6.54 -2.98
C ALA A 48 -19.10 -6.28 -3.54
N SER A 49 -18.51 -5.12 -3.25
CA SER A 49 -17.14 -4.79 -3.65
C SER A 49 -16.11 -5.56 -2.83
N LEU A 50 -16.29 -5.66 -1.51
CA LEU A 50 -15.44 -6.47 -0.63
C LEU A 50 -15.53 -7.96 -0.95
N LYS A 51 -16.73 -8.46 -1.28
CA LYS A 51 -16.92 -9.84 -1.73
C LYS A 51 -16.16 -10.13 -3.03
N ARG A 52 -16.20 -9.23 -4.01
CA ARG A 52 -15.42 -9.36 -5.26
C ARG A 52 -13.91 -9.41 -5.01
N LEU A 53 -13.41 -8.63 -4.05
CA LEU A 53 -12.02 -8.68 -3.61
C LEU A 53 -11.68 -10.04 -2.99
N ALA A 54 -12.49 -10.51 -2.04
CA ALA A 54 -12.28 -11.77 -1.34
C ALA A 54 -12.34 -12.99 -2.28
N ASP A 55 -13.27 -12.98 -3.23
CA ASP A 55 -13.44 -14.05 -4.22
C ASP A 55 -12.38 -14.00 -5.35
N ASN A 56 -11.48 -13.01 -5.32
CA ASN A 56 -10.49 -12.74 -6.36
C ASN A 56 -11.10 -12.64 -7.77
N HIS A 57 -12.30 -12.05 -7.85
CA HIS A 57 -13.18 -12.06 -9.02
C HIS A 57 -12.49 -11.53 -10.27
N HIS A 58 -11.77 -10.41 -10.16
CA HIS A 58 -11.13 -9.76 -11.32
C HIS A 58 -9.94 -10.53 -11.87
N SER A 59 -9.22 -11.26 -11.01
CA SER A 59 -8.12 -12.14 -11.44
C SER A 59 -8.66 -13.33 -12.25
N GLN A 60 -9.79 -13.89 -11.82
CA GLN A 60 -10.46 -14.97 -12.53
C GLN A 60 -11.06 -14.51 -13.86
N LEU A 61 -11.60 -13.29 -13.89
CA LEU A 61 -12.21 -12.69 -15.09
C LEU A 61 -11.17 -12.30 -16.13
N ASN A 62 -10.06 -11.70 -15.71
CA ASN A 62 -9.03 -11.15 -16.60
C ASN A 62 -7.76 -12.00 -16.55
N LYS A 63 -7.87 -13.24 -17.02
CA LYS A 63 -6.70 -14.13 -17.09
C LYS A 63 -5.68 -13.57 -18.10
N ARG A 64 -4.44 -13.39 -17.65
CA ARG A 64 -3.33 -13.03 -18.53
C ARG A 64 -3.00 -14.21 -19.44
N VAL A 65 -2.94 -13.94 -20.75
CA VAL A 65 -2.51 -14.91 -21.76
C VAL A 65 -0.97 -14.97 -21.85
N LEU A 66 -0.31 -13.83 -21.62
CA LEU A 66 1.14 -13.68 -21.72
C LEU A 66 1.76 -13.49 -20.33
N SER A 67 2.94 -14.08 -20.14
CA SER A 67 3.76 -13.90 -18.93
C SER A 67 4.55 -12.59 -18.94
N SER A 68 4.66 -11.92 -20.09
CA SER A 68 5.39 -10.67 -20.21
C SER A 68 4.71 -9.54 -19.41
N SER A 69 5.54 -8.73 -18.76
CA SER A 69 5.13 -7.50 -18.08
C SER A 69 5.82 -6.31 -18.74
N ALA A 70 5.21 -5.13 -18.68
CA ALA A 70 5.79 -3.92 -19.28
C ALA A 70 7.13 -3.53 -18.65
N SER A 71 7.35 -3.89 -17.38
CA SER A 71 8.62 -3.71 -16.67
C SER A 71 9.61 -4.87 -16.89
N GLY A 72 9.20 -5.97 -17.52
CA GLY A 72 9.99 -7.19 -17.63
C GLY A 72 10.12 -7.99 -16.32
N LEU A 73 9.56 -7.50 -15.22
CA LEU A 73 9.63 -8.13 -13.91
C LEU A 73 8.55 -9.20 -13.72
N SER A 74 8.90 -10.26 -13.00
CA SER A 74 7.96 -11.22 -12.44
C SER A 74 7.18 -10.64 -11.26
N VAL A 75 6.11 -11.33 -10.85
CA VAL A 75 5.29 -10.94 -9.68
C VAL A 75 6.12 -10.91 -8.40
N SER A 76 7.00 -11.90 -8.20
CA SER A 76 7.88 -11.97 -7.03
C SER A 76 8.88 -10.82 -7.00
N GLU A 77 9.47 -10.48 -8.14
CA GLU A 77 10.42 -9.37 -8.22
C GLU A 77 9.73 -8.03 -7.97
N CYS A 78 8.52 -7.84 -8.50
CA CYS A 78 7.71 -6.66 -8.21
C CYS A 78 7.38 -6.57 -6.72
N HIS A 79 7.05 -7.70 -6.07
CA HIS A 79 6.81 -7.73 -4.63
C HIS A 79 8.07 -7.38 -3.83
N SER A 80 9.24 -7.91 -4.21
CA SER A 80 10.52 -7.59 -3.57
C SER A 80 10.86 -6.10 -3.63
N ILE A 81 10.61 -5.43 -4.76
CA ILE A 81 10.84 -3.98 -4.90
C ILE A 81 9.92 -3.17 -3.98
N LEU A 82 8.73 -3.66 -3.67
CA LEU A 82 7.77 -2.98 -2.79
C LEU A 82 8.01 -3.26 -1.31
N THR A 83 9.01 -4.08 -0.97
CA THR A 83 9.37 -4.32 0.44
C THR A 83 9.92 -3.07 1.09
N THR A 84 9.66 -2.93 2.38
CA THR A 84 10.13 -1.77 3.15
C THR A 84 11.65 -1.65 3.12
N GLU A 85 12.35 -2.77 3.29
CA GLU A 85 13.81 -2.83 3.27
C GLU A 85 14.38 -2.29 1.95
N PHE A 86 13.75 -2.65 0.82
CA PHE A 86 14.19 -2.17 -0.49
C PHE A 86 13.89 -0.68 -0.68
N LEU A 87 12.71 -0.21 -0.26
CA LEU A 87 12.33 1.20 -0.36
C LEU A 87 13.18 2.10 0.55
N GLU A 88 13.50 1.66 1.77
CA GLU A 88 14.40 2.35 2.69
C GLU A 88 15.79 2.50 2.07
N LYS A 89 16.33 1.41 1.52
CA LYS A 89 17.62 1.45 0.83
C LYS A 89 17.61 2.42 -0.36
N LEU A 90 16.53 2.47 -1.13
CA LEU A 90 16.39 3.44 -2.23
C LEU A 90 16.39 4.88 -1.72
N GLU A 91 15.70 5.17 -0.61
CA GLU A 91 15.67 6.51 0.00
C GLU A 91 17.06 6.94 0.50
N GLU A 92 17.80 6.04 1.14
CA GLU A 92 19.17 6.28 1.61
C GLU A 92 20.16 6.55 0.45
N GLU A 93 20.02 5.83 -0.66
CA GLU A 93 20.83 6.01 -1.86
C GLU A 93 20.55 7.35 -2.56
N ASP A 94 19.28 7.76 -2.66
CA ASP A 94 18.86 9.01 -3.31
C ASP A 94 19.42 10.23 -2.54
N GLN A 95 19.39 10.20 -1.20
CA GLN A 95 20.01 11.24 -0.38
C GLN A 95 21.54 11.25 -0.47
N SER A 96 22.18 10.08 -0.65
CA SER A 96 23.63 9.95 -0.77
C SER A 96 24.18 10.52 -2.09
N PHE A 97 23.43 10.47 -3.20
CA PHE A 97 23.86 11.07 -4.46
C PHE A 97 23.74 12.59 -4.46
N VAL A 98 22.65 13.13 -3.93
CA VAL A 98 22.40 14.57 -3.84
C VAL A 98 23.43 15.24 -2.93
N SER A 99 23.70 14.67 -1.75
CA SER A 99 24.72 15.18 -0.82
C SER A 99 26.15 15.10 -1.39
N LYS A 100 26.51 14.06 -2.15
CA LYS A 100 27.79 13.98 -2.88
C LYS A 100 27.92 15.05 -3.97
N LEU A 101 26.82 15.43 -4.63
CA LEU A 101 26.83 16.50 -5.64
C LEU A 101 26.97 17.90 -5.02
N PHE A 102 26.31 18.15 -3.89
CA PHE A 102 26.41 19.44 -3.18
C PHE A 102 27.78 19.64 -2.54
N ASN A 103 28.39 18.61 -1.94
CA ASN A 103 29.75 18.68 -1.41
C ASN A 103 30.84 18.84 -2.48
N LYS A 104 30.54 18.54 -3.77
CA LYS A 104 31.47 18.74 -4.88
C LYS A 104 31.49 20.17 -5.42
N LYS A 105 30.48 21.00 -5.09
CA LYS A 105 30.41 22.41 -5.54
C LYS A 105 31.09 23.41 -4.61
N GLU A 106 31.54 23.00 -3.42
CA GLU A 106 32.27 23.86 -2.47
C GLU A 106 33.80 23.69 -2.51
N LYS A 107 34.37 23.24 -3.64
CA LYS A 107 35.81 23.27 -3.89
C LYS A 107 36.14 23.97 -5.19
#